data_AF-B0JVC4-F1
#
_entry.id   AF-B0JVC4-F1
#
_cell.length_a   1.000
_cell.length_b   1.000
_cell.length_c   1.000
_cell.angle_alpha   90.00
_cell.angle_beta   90.00
_cell.angle_gamma   90.00
#
_symmetry.space_group_name_H-M   'P 1'
#
loop_
_entity.id
_entity.type
_entity.pdbx_description
1 polymer ?
#
loop_
_entity_poly.entity_id
_entity_poly.type
_entity_poly.pdbx_seq_one_letter_code
_entity_poly.pdbx_strand_id
1 'polypeptide(L)' 'MNEQHAQAYVNLIEQLLTSADDEERTNILQANMELIYPQFLQVMENYATGLK' A
#
# COMPACT_ATOMS: atom_id res chain seq x y z
N MET A 1 -0.80 -16.75 -0.67
CA MET A 1 -0.69 -15.32 -0.98
C MET A 1 -0.52 -15.23 -2.49
N ASN A 2 -1.35 -14.50 -3.23
CA ASN A 2 -1.10 -14.32 -4.67
C ASN A 2 0.12 -13.40 -4.77
N GLU A 3 1.30 -13.98 -4.96
CA GLU A 3 2.59 -13.26 -4.99
C GLU A 3 2.58 -12.12 -6.02
N GLN A 4 1.73 -12.21 -7.04
CA GLN A 4 1.52 -11.20 -8.07
C GLN A 4 1.25 -9.79 -7.53
N HIS A 5 0.61 -9.65 -6.36
CA HIS A 5 0.25 -8.34 -5.81
C HIS A 5 1.06 -7.95 -4.57
N ALA A 6 1.81 -8.88 -3.96
CA ALA A 6 2.54 -8.61 -2.73
C ALA A 6 3.53 -7.45 -2.89
N GLN A 7 4.29 -7.45 -3.99
CA GLN A 7 5.23 -6.36 -4.28
C GLN A 7 4.51 -5.05 -4.59
N ALA A 8 3.39 -5.10 -5.32
CA ALA A 8 2.61 -3.90 -5.63
C ALA A 8 2.04 -3.24 -4.37
N TYR A 9 1.60 -4.06 -3.41
CA TYR A 9 1.14 -3.58 -2.11
C TYR A 9 2.27 -2.96 -1.29
N VAL A 10 3.44 -3.59 -1.21
CA VAL A 10 4.61 -3.00 -0.52
C VAL A 10 5.00 -1.66 -1.15
N ASN A 11 5.08 -1.60 -2.49
CA ASN A 11 5.41 -0.37 -3.20
C ASN A 11 4.38 0.76 -2.95
N LEU A 12 3.10 0.42 -2.86
CA LEU A 12 2.05 1.39 -2.55
C LEU A 12 2.15 1.90 -1.11
N ILE A 13 2.46 1.02 -0.15
CA ILE A 13 2.68 1.39 1.25
C ILE A 13 3.86 2.35 1.37
N GLU A 14 4.97 2.06 0.72
CA GLU A 14 6.14 2.94 0.72
C GLU A 14 5.85 4.31 0.11
N GLN A 15 5.12 4.37 -0.99
CA GLN A 15 4.67 5.64 -1.60
C GLN A 15 3.82 6.46 -0.63
N LEU A 16 2.84 5.84 0.04
CA LEU A 16 1.98 6.51 1.02
C LEU A 16 2.75 7.02 2.25
N LEU A 17 3.73 6.25 2.73
CA LEU A 17 4.56 6.61 3.88
C LEU A 17 5.55 7.73 3.58
N THR A 18 6.01 7.83 2.33
CA THR A 18 6.98 8.83 1.87
C THR A 18 6.33 10.09 1.31
N SER A 19 5.01 10.10 1.10
CA SER A 19 4.28 11.27 0.61
C SER A 19 4.39 12.46 1.57
N ALA A 20 4.62 13.65 1.01
CA ALA A 20 4.88 14.87 1.76
C ALA A 20 3.61 15.50 2.36
N ASP A 21 2.46 15.30 1.71
CA ASP A 21 1.19 15.90 2.11
C ASP A 21 -0.02 15.01 1.78
N ASP A 22 -1.21 15.47 2.20
CA ASP A 22 -2.46 14.75 2.03
C ASP A 22 -2.99 14.79 0.57
N GLU A 23 -2.59 15.77 -0.23
CA GLU A 23 -2.96 15.85 -1.65
C GLU A 23 -2.23 14.77 -2.45
N GLU A 24 -0.92 14.63 -2.23
CA GLU A 24 -0.10 13.58 -2.82
C GLU A 24 -0.59 12.19 -2.43
N ARG A 25 -0.91 11.96 -1.14
CA ARG A 25 -1.52 10.70 -0.68
C ARG A 25 -2.83 10.41 -1.37
N THR A 26 -3.69 11.43 -1.52
CA THR A 26 -4.98 11.28 -2.20
C THR A 26 -4.78 10.89 -3.67
N ASN A 27 -3.84 11.53 -4.37
CA ASN A 27 -3.51 11.20 -5.76
C ASN A 27 -2.96 9.78 -5.91
N ILE A 28 -2.07 9.35 -5.00
CA ILE A 28 -1.52 7.99 -4.97
C ILE A 28 -2.63 6.96 -4.76
N LEU A 29 -3.55 7.19 -3.82
CA LEU A 29 -4.69 6.30 -3.57
C LEU A 29 -5.61 6.20 -4.79
N GLN A 30 -5.92 7.33 -5.44
CA GLN A 30 -6.75 7.35 -6.64
C GLN A 30 -6.09 6.59 -7.80
N ALA A 31 -4.79 6.75 -8.01
CA ALA A 31 -4.05 6.06 -9.07
C ALA A 31 -3.95 4.54 -8.85
N ASN A 32 -4.10 4.06 -7.62
CA ASN A 32 -3.92 2.66 -7.24
C ASN A 32 -5.20 2.01 -6.70
N MET A 33 -6.39 2.54 -7.03
CA MET A 33 -7.67 2.00 -6.53
C MET A 33 -7.85 0.50 -6.81
N GLU A 34 -7.30 -0.01 -7.92
CA GLU A 34 -7.31 -1.44 -8.26
C GLU A 34 -6.47 -2.31 -7.33
N LEU A 35 -5.70 -1.72 -6.41
CA LEU A 35 -4.90 -2.42 -5.42
C LEU A 35 -5.47 -2.29 -3.99
N ILE A 36 -6.45 -1.42 -3.77
CA ILE A 36 -7.03 -1.16 -2.44
C ILE A 36 -8.13 -2.20 -2.14
N TYR A 37 -7.73 -3.46 -2.02
CA TYR A 37 -8.61 -4.57 -1.61
C TYR A 37 -8.39 -4.92 -0.13
N PRO A 38 -9.28 -5.72 0.51
CA PRO A 38 -9.09 -6.15 1.90
C PRO A 38 -7.73 -6.81 2.18
N GLN A 39 -7.10 -7.42 1.16
CA GLN A 39 -5.77 -8.01 1.25
C GLN A 39 -4.66 -6.96 1.42
N PHE A 40 -4.84 -5.74 0.91
CA PHE A 40 -3.91 -4.63 1.09
C PHE A 40 -3.84 -4.21 2.56
N LEU A 41 -4.99 -4.19 3.26
CA LEU A 41 -5.05 -3.90 4.70
C LEU A 41 -4.21 -4.90 5.50
N GLN A 42 -4.33 -6.19 5.20
CA GLN A 42 -3.55 -7.23 5.87
C GLN A 42 -2.04 -7.06 5.62
N VAL A 43 -1.64 -6.66 4.42
CA VAL A 43 -0.22 -6.39 4.11
C VAL A 43 0.28 -5.14 4.83
N MET A 44 -0.55 -4.09 4.95
CA MET A 44 -0.23 -2.92 5.78
C MET A 44 -0.01 -3.28 7.25
N GLU A 45 -0.86 -4.14 7.82
CA GLU A 45 -0.70 -4.63 9.19
C GLU A 45 0.60 -5.42 9.38
N ASN A 46 0.91 -6.33 8.45
CA ASN A 46 2.17 -7.08 8.46
C ASN A 46 3.38 -6.15 8.33
N TYR A 47 3.30 -5.17 7.43
CA TYR A 47 4.35 -4.17 7.21
C TYR A 47 4.60 -3.33 8.47
N ALA A 48 3.54 -2.86 9.14
CA ALA A 48 3.62 -2.05 10.36
C ALA A 48 4.15 -2.84 11.57
N THR A 49 3.85 -4.13 11.65
CA THR A 49 4.33 -5.02 12.73
C THR A 49 5.75 -5.55 12.48
N GLY A 50 6.35 -5.26 11.33
CA GLY A 50 7.68 -5.75 10.94
C GLY A 50 7.73 -7.25 10.68
N LEU A 51 6.57 -7.92 10.60
CA LEU A 51 6.45 -9.32 10.20
C LEU A 51 6.71 -9.41 8.70
N LYS A 52 7.98 -9.61 8.33
CA LYS A 52 8.41 -9.97 6.97
C LYS A 52 8.11 -11.43 6.68
#